data_AF-A0A497E8T1-F1
#
_entry.id   AF-A0A497E8T1-F1
#
_cell.length_a   1.000
_cell.length_b   1.000
_cell.length_c   1.000
_cell.angle_alpha   90.00
_cell.angle_beta   90.00
_cell.angle_gamma   90.00
#
_symmetry.space_group_name_H-M   'P 1'
#
loop_
_entity.id
_entity.type
_entity.pdbx_description
1 polymer ?
#
loop_
_entity_poly.entity_id
_entity_poly.type
_entity_poly.pdbx_seq_one_letter_code
_entity_poly.pdbx_strand_id
1 'polypeptide(L)'
;KNPAYPDVLYVEELVGPQTVNTIPAATMDAYRDHGKPRNALAEGMASADSVMKGLEAHGIDLKAVTMKLQHDGVASFAGAFDDLLASLAKKIAAR
;
A
#
# COMPACT_ATOMS: atom_id res chain seq x y z
N LYS A 1 -6.81 4.25 -2.68
CA LYS A 1 -6.98 5.39 -1.75
C LYS A 1 -8.34 6.05 -2.03
N ASN A 2 -9.40 5.50 -1.44
CA ASN A 2 -10.78 5.95 -1.65
C ASN A 2 -11.32 6.49 -0.31
N PRO A 3 -11.81 7.75 -0.23
CA PRO A 3 -12.38 8.31 1.01
C PRO A 3 -13.60 7.57 1.55
N ALA A 4 -14.27 6.75 0.72
CA ALA A 4 -15.40 5.95 1.14
C ALA A 4 -15.00 4.74 2.01
N TYR A 5 -13.72 4.40 2.09
CA TYR A 5 -13.23 3.32 2.93
C TYR A 5 -12.76 3.83 4.28
N PRO A 6 -12.86 3.00 5.34
CA PRO A 6 -12.21 3.32 6.61
C PRO A 6 -10.73 3.64 6.38
N ASP A 7 -10.27 4.73 6.97
CA ASP A 7 -8.87 5.18 6.90
C ASP A 7 -7.90 4.21 7.60
N VAL A 8 -8.41 3.33 8.45
CA VAL A 8 -7.69 2.24 9.11
C VAL A 8 -7.77 0.89 8.38
N LEU A 9 -8.48 0.79 7.24
CA LEU A 9 -8.77 -0.48 6.55
C LEU A 9 -7.52 -1.36 6.37
N TYR A 10 -6.45 -0.79 5.82
CA TYR A 10 -5.23 -1.57 5.52
C TYR A 10 -4.39 -1.89 6.76
N VAL A 11 -4.65 -1.24 7.89
CA VAL A 11 -4.01 -1.59 9.16
C VAL A 11 -4.77 -2.74 9.81
N GLU A 12 -6.08 -2.56 9.96
CA GLU A 12 -6.95 -3.49 10.67
C GLU A 12 -7.05 -4.86 9.97
N GLU A 13 -7.19 -4.88 8.64
CA GLU A 13 -7.32 -6.12 7.87
C GLU A 13 -6.01 -6.90 7.70
N LEU A 14 -4.86 -6.31 8.09
CA LEU A 14 -3.53 -6.91 7.91
C LEU A 14 -2.81 -7.21 9.24
N VAL A 15 -3.52 -7.17 10.36
CA VAL A 15 -2.95 -7.56 11.66
C VAL A 15 -2.76 -9.07 11.72
N GLY A 16 -1.54 -9.51 12.05
CA GLY A 16 -1.22 -10.91 12.33
C GLY A 16 0.21 -11.10 12.87
N PRO A 17 0.51 -12.27 13.45
CA PRO A 17 1.81 -12.55 14.06
C PRO A 17 2.94 -12.47 13.03
N GLN A 18 4.14 -12.09 13.47
CA GLN A 18 5.36 -12.04 12.64
C GLN A 18 5.25 -11.11 11.42
N THR A 19 4.44 -10.06 11.50
CA THR A 19 4.30 -9.05 10.43
C THR A 19 4.64 -7.65 10.95
N VAL A 20 4.95 -6.75 10.02
CA VAL A 20 5.13 -5.32 10.28
C VAL A 20 4.33 -4.55 9.24
N ASN A 21 3.63 -3.51 9.67
CA ASN A 21 2.96 -2.58 8.78
C ASN A 21 3.59 -1.18 8.93
N THR A 22 4.24 -0.70 7.86
CA THR A 22 4.83 0.63 7.82
C THR A 22 3.79 1.63 7.35
N ILE A 23 3.32 2.46 8.27
CA ILE A 23 2.20 3.39 8.04
C ILE A 23 2.60 4.85 8.31
N PRO A 24 1.93 5.82 7.67
CA PRO A 24 2.07 7.23 8.03
C PRO A 24 1.60 7.51 9.46
N ALA A 25 2.15 8.56 10.08
CA ALA A 25 1.75 8.98 11.43
C ALA A 25 0.24 9.23 11.56
N ALA A 26 -0.37 9.91 10.57
CA ALA A 26 -1.81 10.15 10.58
C ALA A 26 -2.65 8.85 10.59
N THR A 27 -2.21 7.81 9.88
CA THR A 27 -2.88 6.50 9.89
C THR A 27 -2.70 5.79 11.24
N MET A 28 -1.53 5.95 11.87
CA MET A 28 -1.30 5.45 13.23
C MET A 28 -2.21 6.17 14.25
N ASP A 29 -2.40 7.48 14.12
CA ASP A 29 -3.28 8.24 14.99
C ASP A 29 -4.75 7.84 14.82
N ALA A 30 -5.22 7.66 13.58
CA ALA A 30 -6.55 7.11 13.30
C ALA A 30 -6.74 5.70 13.91
N TYR A 31 -5.73 4.83 13.77
CA TYR A 31 -5.79 3.50 14.36
C TYR A 31 -5.80 3.52 15.90
N ARG A 32 -5.12 4.47 16.53
CA ARG A 32 -5.17 4.66 17.99
C ARG A 32 -6.53 5.16 18.47
N ASP A 33 -7.19 6.01 17.70
CA ASP A 33 -8.49 6.57 18.06
C ASP A 33 -9.60 5.50 17.99
N HIS A 34 -9.66 4.75 16.89
CA HIS A 34 -10.80 3.88 16.61
C HIS A 34 -10.46 2.53 15.93
N GLY A 35 -9.21 2.09 15.97
CA GLY A 35 -8.80 0.77 15.45
C GLY A 35 -9.26 -0.38 16.34
N LYS A 36 -9.50 -1.55 15.73
CA LYS A 36 -9.96 -2.76 16.43
C LYS A 36 -8.97 -3.92 16.21
N PRO A 37 -8.07 -4.20 17.17
CA PRO A 37 -7.09 -5.26 17.00
C PRO A 37 -7.75 -6.65 16.99
N ARG A 38 -7.48 -7.42 15.94
CA ARG A 38 -7.86 -8.83 15.79
C ARG A 38 -6.81 -9.55 14.93
N ASN A 39 -6.81 -10.89 14.90
CA ASN A 39 -5.89 -11.64 14.03
C ASN A 39 -6.47 -11.74 12.62
N ALA A 40 -6.64 -10.58 11.97
CA ALA A 40 -7.38 -10.44 10.72
C ALA A 40 -6.78 -11.28 9.59
N LEU A 41 -5.45 -11.41 9.54
CA LEU A 41 -4.79 -12.25 8.53
C LEU A 41 -5.23 -13.71 8.63
N ALA A 42 -5.27 -14.29 9.83
CA ALA A 42 -5.70 -15.67 10.01
C ALA A 42 -7.18 -15.86 9.69
N GLU A 43 -8.02 -14.90 10.07
CA GLU A 43 -9.47 -14.91 9.82
C GLU A 43 -9.81 -14.77 8.31
N GLY A 44 -8.99 -14.03 7.56
CA GLY A 44 -9.26 -13.64 6.17
C GLY A 44 -8.84 -14.65 5.10
N MET A 45 -8.06 -15.68 5.42
CA MET A 45 -7.41 -16.56 4.41
C MET A 45 -8.38 -17.19 3.42
N ALA A 46 -9.48 -17.79 3.89
CA ALA A 46 -10.44 -18.46 3.01
C ALA A 46 -11.17 -17.47 2.08
N SER A 47 -11.48 -16.28 2.59
CA SER A 47 -12.10 -15.21 1.80
C SER A 47 -11.14 -14.69 0.74
N ALA A 48 -9.87 -14.49 1.09
CA ALA A 48 -8.82 -14.05 0.16
C ALA A 48 -8.70 -15.02 -1.03
N ASP A 49 -8.61 -16.33 -0.79
CA ASP A 49 -8.54 -17.33 -1.86
C ASP A 49 -9.76 -17.26 -2.79
N SER A 50 -10.96 -17.05 -2.24
CA SER A 50 -12.17 -16.92 -3.04
C SER A 50 -12.16 -15.65 -3.90
N VAL A 51 -11.67 -14.54 -3.36
CA VAL A 51 -11.51 -13.28 -4.11
C VAL A 51 -10.53 -13.47 -5.25
N MET A 52 -9.36 -14.09 -4.99
CA MET A 52 -8.34 -14.30 -6.02
C MET A 52 -8.88 -15.12 -7.20
N LYS A 53 -9.60 -16.22 -6.92
CA LYS A 53 -10.26 -17.03 -7.96
C LYS A 53 -11.35 -16.23 -8.71
N GLY A 54 -12.08 -15.38 -7.99
CA GLY A 54 -13.11 -14.53 -8.56
C GLY A 54 -12.57 -13.53 -9.58
N LEU A 55 -11.38 -12.94 -9.32
CA LEU A 55 -10.72 -12.01 -10.24
C LEU A 55 -10.43 -12.69 -11.59
N GLU A 56 -9.84 -13.88 -11.58
CA GLU A 56 -9.56 -14.64 -12.80
C GLU A 56 -10.84 -14.99 -13.57
N ALA A 57 -11.90 -15.42 -12.86
CA ALA A 57 -13.20 -15.70 -13.47
C ALA A 57 -13.83 -14.49 -14.15
N HIS A 58 -13.47 -13.27 -13.74
CA HIS A 58 -13.90 -12.01 -14.36
C HIS A 58 -12.90 -11.49 -15.42
N GLY A 59 -11.91 -12.30 -15.80
CA GLY A 59 -10.91 -11.96 -16.81
C GLY A 59 -9.85 -10.97 -16.34
N ILE A 60 -9.69 -10.78 -15.03
CA ILE A 60 -8.65 -9.91 -14.47
C ILE A 60 -7.34 -10.71 -14.39
N ASP A 61 -6.40 -10.38 -15.28
CA ASP A 61 -5.05 -10.95 -15.25
C ASP A 61 -4.20 -10.28 -14.16
N LEU A 62 -4.13 -10.94 -13.01
CA LEU A 62 -3.33 -10.49 -11.87
C LEU A 62 -1.84 -10.37 -12.21
N LYS A 63 -1.31 -11.23 -13.10
CA LYS A 63 0.09 -11.17 -13.51
C LYS A 63 0.36 -9.91 -14.32
N ALA A 64 -0.51 -9.58 -15.27
CA ALA A 64 -0.41 -8.33 -16.01
C ALA A 64 -0.52 -7.10 -15.10
N VAL A 65 -1.45 -7.10 -14.14
CA VAL A 65 -1.63 -6.01 -13.18
C VAL A 65 -0.38 -5.82 -12.32
N THR A 66 0.16 -6.90 -11.76
CA THR A 66 1.35 -6.84 -10.90
C THR A 66 2.60 -6.42 -11.65
N MET A 67 2.80 -6.89 -12.89
CA MET A 67 3.89 -6.43 -13.75
C MET A 67 3.79 -4.93 -14.03
N LYS A 68 2.59 -4.43 -14.34
CA LYS A 68 2.37 -3.00 -14.56
C LYS A 68 2.68 -2.18 -13.30
N LEU A 69 2.15 -2.59 -12.14
CA LEU A 69 2.40 -1.90 -10.87
C LEU A 69 3.88 -1.85 -10.51
N GLN A 70 4.63 -2.93 -10.78
CA GLN A 70 6.07 -2.96 -10.57
C GLN A 70 6.80 -1.95 -11.47
N HIS A 71 6.51 -1.96 -12.78
CA HIS A 71 7.14 -1.03 -13.73
C HIS A 71 6.83 0.43 -13.38
N ASP A 72 5.57 0.74 -13.11
CA ASP A 72 5.13 2.07 -12.73
C ASP A 72 5.79 2.52 -11.40
N GLY A 73 5.93 1.60 -10.45
CA GLY A 73 6.61 1.85 -9.18
C GLY A 73 8.08 2.22 -9.37
N VAL A 74 8.82 1.46 -10.16
CA VAL A 74 10.23 1.75 -10.47
C VAL A 74 10.37 3.11 -11.16
N ALA A 75 9.52 3.38 -12.16
CA ALA A 75 9.51 4.67 -12.86
C ALA A 75 9.22 5.85 -11.92
N SER A 76 8.24 5.70 -11.03
CA SER A 76 7.89 6.73 -10.04
C SER A 76 9.04 7.00 -9.05
N PHE A 77 9.77 5.96 -8.64
CA PHE A 77 10.92 6.12 -7.74
C PHE A 77 12.09 6.80 -8.44
N ALA A 78 12.38 6.42 -9.70
CA ALA A 78 13.40 7.08 -10.51
C ALA A 78 13.10 8.58 -10.69
N GLY A 79 11.86 8.92 -11.08
CA GLY A 79 11.43 10.31 -11.21
C GLY A 79 11.55 11.12 -9.92
N ALA A 80 11.12 10.55 -8.78
CA ALA A 80 11.26 11.21 -7.47
C ALA A 80 12.73 11.45 -7.08
N PHE A 81 13.64 10.57 -7.51
CA PHE A 81 15.07 10.73 -7.27
C PHE A 81 15.69 11.81 -8.16
N ASP A 82 15.31 11.87 -9.44
CA ASP A 82 15.74 12.94 -10.35
C ASP A 82 15.27 14.32 -9.85
N ASP A 83 14.03 14.43 -9.36
CA ASP A 83 13.50 15.65 -8.75
C ASP A 83 14.30 16.08 -7.51
N LEU A 84 14.69 15.10 -6.68
CA LEU A 84 15.55 15.35 -5.52
C LEU A 84 16.91 15.90 -5.95
N LEU A 85 17.56 15.29 -6.95
CA LEU A 85 18.85 15.74 -7.46
C LEU A 85 18.77 17.13 -8.09
N ALA A 86 17.71 17.41 -8.86
CA ALA A 86 17.48 18.74 -9.43
C ALA A 86 17.27 19.81 -8.34
N SER A 87 16.56 19.47 -7.27
CA SER A 87 16.39 20.35 -6.10
C SER A 87 17.73 20.65 -5.41
N LEU A 88 18.58 19.64 -5.25
CA LEU A 88 19.93 19.81 -4.69
C LEU A 88 20.82 20.67 -5.58
N ALA A 89 20.82 20.44 -6.90
CA ALA A 89 21.60 21.23 -7.85
C ALA A 89 21.22 22.71 -7.81
N LYS A 90 19.92 23.02 -7.73
CA LYS A 90 19.43 24.41 -7.57
C LYS A 90 19.94 25.05 -6.28
N LYS A 91 19.93 24.32 -5.16
CA LYS A 91 20.46 24.82 -3.88
C LYS A 91 21.97 25.07 -3.92
N ILE A 92 22.72 24.21 -4.62
CA ILE A 92 24.17 24.37 -4.78
C ILE A 92 24.49 25.60 -5.64
N ALA A 93 23.79 25.80 -6.75
CA ALA A 93 24.01 26.92 -7.66
C ALA A 93 23.59 28.29 -7.08
N ALA A 94 22.71 28.30 -6.08
CA ALA A 94 22.26 29.51 -5.39
C ALA A 94 23.18 29.93 -4.22
N ARG A 95 24.32 29.25 -4.05
CA ARG A 95 25.32 29.50 -3.02
C ARG A 95 26.54 30.20 -3.61
#